data_AF-A0A3B1DLG8-F1
#
_entry.id   AF-A0A3B1DLG8-F1
#
_cell.length_a   1.000
_cell.length_b   1.000
_cell.length_c   1.000
_cell.angle_alpha   90.00
_cell.angle_beta   90.00
_cell.angle_gamma   90.00
#
_symmetry.space_group_name_H-M   'P 1'
#
loop_
_entity.id
_entity.type
_entity.pdbx_description
1 polymer ?
#
loop_
_entity_poly.entity_id
_entity_poly.type
_entity_poly.pdbx_seq_one_letter_code
_entity_poly.pdbx_strand_id
1 'polypeptide(L)'
;MALFGRKKTDGDAPGETSESTEVTQPEPAGYSPEKAKRFFEHAKTVGDTGNYEYAMQLWLSGLKQDPASMHGLESFLNAAVNFSGKPGKELLNSVAGKTDADRYTQAVLAWGLKISEASLAVKAVQAAAKLG
;
A
#
# COMPACT_ATOMS: atom_id res chain seq x y z
N MET A 1 -15.65 43.75 -33.95
CA MET A 1 -14.21 43.96 -33.75
C MET A 1 -14.00 44.42 -32.32
N ALA A 2 -13.11 43.75 -31.56
CA ALA A 2 -12.42 44.25 -30.36
C ALA A 2 -13.33 44.58 -29.12
N LEU A 3 -13.03 44.33 -27.84
CA LEU A 3 -11.92 43.79 -27.06
C LEU A 3 -12.50 43.37 -25.69
N PHE A 4 -12.17 42.17 -25.17
CA PHE A 4 -12.28 41.89 -23.74
C PHE A 4 -10.88 41.54 -23.23
N GLY A 5 -10.37 42.36 -22.31
CA GLY A 5 -9.08 42.19 -21.67
C GLY A 5 -9.12 42.60 -20.19
N ARG A 6 -8.34 41.86 -19.40
CA ARG A 6 -7.99 42.01 -17.97
C ARG A 6 -9.11 41.67 -16.97
N LYS A 7 -8.84 40.97 -15.86
CA LYS A 7 -7.70 41.14 -14.92
C LYS A 7 -7.47 39.87 -14.05
N LYS A 8 -6.20 39.55 -13.79
CA LYS A 8 -5.72 38.62 -12.75
C LYS A 8 -6.11 39.11 -11.34
N THR A 9 -6.50 38.19 -10.48
CA THR A 9 -6.46 38.35 -9.02
C THR A 9 -5.53 37.29 -8.44
N ASP A 10 -4.30 37.72 -8.17
CA ASP A 10 -3.43 37.11 -7.17
C ASP A 10 -4.02 37.39 -5.79
N GLY A 11 -4.09 36.36 -4.96
CA GLY A 11 -4.55 36.46 -3.59
C GLY A 11 -4.53 35.11 -2.92
N ASP A 12 -3.35 34.70 -2.44
CA ASP A 12 -3.27 33.77 -1.31
C ASP A 12 -1.92 33.94 -0.60
N ALA A 13 -2.00 34.07 0.72
CA ALA A 13 -0.90 34.09 1.67
C ALA A 13 -1.43 33.45 2.96
N PRO A 14 -0.57 32.96 3.87
CA PRO A 14 0.55 32.04 3.67
C PRO A 14 0.31 30.78 4.54
N GLY A 15 0.43 29.58 3.96
CA GLY A 15 0.31 28.32 4.70
C GLY A 15 1.69 27.72 4.97
N GLU A 16 2.07 27.69 6.24
CA GLU A 16 3.35 27.22 6.78
C GLU A 16 3.81 25.87 6.22
N THR A 17 4.98 25.88 5.59
CA THR A 17 5.77 24.70 5.25
C THR A 17 6.24 24.04 6.54
N SER A 18 5.56 22.98 6.98
CA SER A 18 6.04 22.11 8.04
C SER A 18 7.11 21.19 7.45
N GLU A 19 8.35 21.67 7.49
CA GLU A 19 9.54 20.92 7.09
C GLU A 19 9.86 19.89 8.18
N SER A 20 9.24 18.71 8.08
CA SER A 20 9.74 17.53 8.79
C SER A 20 10.89 16.96 7.98
N THR A 21 12.10 17.18 8.47
CA THR A 21 13.33 16.55 7.99
C THR A 21 13.26 15.06 8.34
N GLU A 22 12.58 14.29 7.49
CA GLU A 22 12.65 12.84 7.53
C GLU A 22 13.96 12.42 6.88
N VAL A 23 14.73 11.63 7.62
CA VAL A 23 16.07 11.18 7.23
C VAL A 23 15.90 10.20 6.06
N THR A 24 16.00 10.70 4.82
CA THR A 24 15.96 9.85 3.62
C THR A 24 17.19 8.96 3.60
N GLN A 25 17.04 7.74 4.10
CA GLN A 25 17.96 6.64 3.81
C GLN A 25 17.93 6.42 2.28
N PRO A 26 19.08 6.24 1.61
CA PRO A 26 19.12 6.16 0.15
C PRO A 26 18.32 4.95 -0.31
N GLU A 27 17.17 5.19 -0.94
CA GLU A 27 16.28 4.13 -1.39
C GLU A 27 16.95 3.35 -2.54
N PRO A 28 16.97 2.01 -2.51
CA PRO A 28 17.29 1.24 -3.69
C PRO A 28 16.28 1.62 -4.78
N ALA A 29 16.76 1.96 -5.97
CA ALA A 29 15.92 2.35 -7.10
C ALA A 29 14.85 1.26 -7.36
N GLY A 30 13.62 1.47 -6.86
CA GLY A 30 12.56 0.46 -6.96
C GLY A 30 11.33 0.71 -6.08
N TYR A 31 11.51 1.27 -4.86
CA TYR A 31 10.41 1.51 -3.92
C TYR A 31 9.98 2.99 -3.87
N SER A 32 8.77 3.24 -3.37
CA SER A 32 8.18 4.57 -3.26
C SER A 32 7.12 4.62 -2.15
N PRO A 33 7.53 4.96 -0.92
CA PRO A 33 6.61 5.16 0.21
C PRO A 33 5.51 6.19 -0.08
N GLU A 34 5.82 7.23 -0.86
CA GLU A 34 4.84 8.25 -1.27
C GLU A 34 3.70 7.67 -2.12
N LYS A 35 4.01 6.75 -3.05
CA LYS A 35 3.00 6.05 -3.83
C LYS A 35 2.21 5.08 -2.96
N ALA A 36 2.89 4.40 -2.02
CA ALA A 36 2.26 3.49 -1.09
C ALA A 36 1.17 4.18 -0.25
N LYS A 37 1.42 5.41 0.23
CA LYS A 37 0.46 6.20 1.03
C LYS A 37 -0.93 6.30 0.39
N ARG A 38 -1.00 6.53 -0.94
CA ARG A 38 -2.29 6.63 -1.65
C ARG A 38 -3.06 5.32 -1.66
N PHE A 39 -2.36 4.19 -1.81
CA PHE A 39 -3.00 2.88 -1.70
C PHE A 39 -3.50 2.63 -0.29
N PHE A 40 -2.71 2.95 0.73
CA PHE A 40 -3.06 2.76 2.14
C PHE A 40 -4.25 3.61 2.58
N GLU A 41 -4.30 4.89 2.20
CA GLU A 41 -5.45 5.79 2.46
C GLU A 41 -6.75 5.22 1.87
N HIS A 42 -6.70 4.74 0.63
CA HIS A 42 -7.85 4.15 -0.04
C HIS A 42 -8.22 2.79 0.58
N ALA A 43 -7.23 1.95 0.87
CA ALA A 43 -7.44 0.64 1.48
C ALA A 43 -8.15 0.76 2.84
N LYS A 44 -7.76 1.75 3.65
CA LYS A 44 -8.44 2.07 4.91
C LYS A 44 -9.90 2.44 4.68
N THR A 45 -10.15 3.40 3.79
CA THR A 45 -11.51 3.86 3.47
C THR A 45 -12.41 2.71 2.99
N VAL A 46 -11.88 1.81 2.17
CA VAL A 46 -12.59 0.62 1.69
C VAL A 46 -12.83 -0.39 2.81
N GLY A 47 -11.82 -0.63 3.65
CA GLY A 47 -11.93 -1.52 4.81
C GLY A 47 -12.98 -1.05 5.81
N ASP A 48 -13.11 0.26 6.04
CA ASP A 48 -14.11 0.86 6.91
C ASP A 48 -15.55 0.62 6.42
N THR A 49 -15.74 0.33 5.12
CA THR A 49 -17.05 -0.06 4.55
C THR A 49 -17.34 -1.57 4.66
N GLY A 50 -16.40 -2.36 5.18
CA GLY A 50 -16.50 -3.82 5.28
C GLY A 50 -16.12 -4.57 3.99
N ASN A 51 -15.66 -3.88 2.95
CA ASN A 51 -15.17 -4.53 1.73
C ASN A 51 -13.71 -5.00 1.89
N TYR A 52 -13.53 -6.02 2.73
CA TYR A 52 -12.19 -6.49 3.12
C TYR A 52 -11.38 -7.08 1.96
N GLU A 53 -12.01 -7.74 0.98
CA GLU A 53 -11.28 -8.28 -0.17
C GLU A 53 -10.62 -7.18 -1.00
N TYR A 54 -11.36 -6.10 -1.28
CA TYR A 54 -10.80 -4.98 -2.04
C TYR A 54 -9.81 -4.17 -1.20
N ALA A 55 -10.05 -4.03 0.11
CA ALA A 55 -9.07 -3.45 1.02
C ALA A 55 -7.75 -4.22 0.99
N MET A 56 -7.79 -5.56 1.06
CA MET A 56 -6.60 -6.42 0.96
C MET A 56 -5.85 -6.20 -0.36
N GLN A 57 -6.56 -6.06 -1.49
CA GLN A 57 -5.94 -5.75 -2.79
C GLN A 57 -5.13 -4.45 -2.76
N LEU A 58 -5.72 -3.39 -2.18
CA LEU A 58 -5.10 -2.09 -2.08
C LEU A 58 -3.91 -2.10 -1.11
N TRP A 59 -4.05 -2.75 0.06
CA TRP A 59 -2.94 -2.91 1.01
C TRP A 59 -1.75 -3.63 0.38
N LEU A 60 -1.99 -4.74 -0.33
CA LEU A 60 -0.93 -5.48 -1.03
C LEU A 60 -0.32 -4.68 -2.17
N SER A 61 -1.11 -3.87 -2.89
CA SER A 61 -0.60 -2.97 -3.92
C SER A 61 0.31 -1.89 -3.34
N GLY A 62 -0.02 -1.35 -2.15
CA GLY A 62 0.82 -0.43 -1.41
C GLY A 62 2.10 -1.09 -0.90
N LEU A 63 2.03 -2.32 -0.38
CA LEU A 63 3.20 -3.10 0.05
C LEU A 63 4.15 -3.46 -1.09
N LYS A 64 3.69 -3.49 -2.35
CA LYS A 64 4.59 -3.60 -3.51
C LYS A 64 5.40 -2.32 -3.75
N GLN A 65 4.88 -1.17 -3.33
CA GLN A 65 5.57 0.12 -3.42
C GLN A 65 6.46 0.38 -2.20
N ASP A 66 6.03 -0.06 -1.02
CA ASP A 66 6.78 0.06 0.24
C ASP A 66 6.66 -1.22 1.06
N PRO A 67 7.53 -2.21 0.80
CA PRO A 67 7.49 -3.50 1.50
C PRO A 67 7.88 -3.43 2.98
N ALA A 68 8.61 -2.38 3.38
CA ALA A 68 9.07 -2.18 4.76
C ALA A 68 7.98 -1.57 5.65
N SER A 69 6.86 -1.14 5.08
CA SER A 69 5.74 -0.55 5.81
C SER A 69 5.10 -1.54 6.80
N MET A 70 5.46 -1.41 8.07
CA MET A 70 4.81 -2.17 9.15
C MET A 70 3.33 -1.79 9.29
N HIS A 71 2.98 -0.52 9.07
CA HIS A 71 1.60 -0.07 9.05
C HIS A 71 0.79 -0.75 7.93
N GLY A 72 1.36 -0.84 6.72
CA GLY A 72 0.73 -1.54 5.61
C GLY A 72 0.52 -3.03 5.88
N LEU A 73 1.52 -3.69 6.48
CA LEU A 73 1.45 -5.10 6.85
C LEU A 73 0.40 -5.35 7.94
N GLU A 74 0.44 -4.61 9.04
CA GLU A 74 -0.53 -4.75 10.15
C GLU A 74 -1.96 -4.51 9.66
N SER A 75 -2.18 -3.46 8.88
CA SER A 75 -3.50 -3.12 8.34
C SER A 75 -4.01 -4.18 7.36
N PHE A 76 -3.14 -4.75 6.53
CA PHE A 76 -3.47 -5.91 5.71
C PHE A 76 -3.92 -7.10 6.56
N LEU A 77 -3.18 -7.45 7.62
CA LEU A 77 -3.50 -8.60 8.47
C LEU A 77 -4.83 -8.37 9.21
N ASN A 78 -5.10 -7.15 9.67
CA ASN A 78 -6.40 -6.79 10.24
C ASN A 78 -7.54 -6.97 9.23
N ALA A 79 -7.37 -6.54 7.98
CA ALA A 79 -8.36 -6.79 6.93
C ALA A 79 -8.52 -8.30 6.65
N ALA A 80 -7.43 -9.05 6.63
CA ALA A 80 -7.44 -10.49 6.36
C ALA A 80 -8.14 -11.30 7.47
N VAL A 81 -8.00 -10.91 8.75
CA VAL A 81 -8.72 -11.55 9.87
C VAL A 81 -10.23 -11.31 9.78
N ASN A 82 -10.66 -10.17 9.25
CA ASN A 82 -12.08 -9.86 9.05
C ASN A 82 -12.64 -10.38 7.71
N PHE A 83 -11.78 -10.78 6.78
CA PHE A 83 -12.19 -11.36 5.51
C PHE A 83 -12.73 -12.78 5.72
N SER A 84 -13.96 -13.00 5.28
CA SER A 84 -14.58 -14.33 5.24
C SER A 84 -14.90 -14.69 3.80
N GLY A 85 -14.49 -15.90 3.39
CA GLY A 85 -14.78 -16.41 2.04
C GLY A 85 -13.54 -16.89 1.29
N LYS A 86 -13.75 -17.16 0.00
CA LYS A 86 -12.68 -17.56 -0.92
C LYS A 86 -12.19 -16.31 -1.65
N PRO A 87 -10.86 -16.14 -1.82
CA PRO A 87 -10.34 -15.00 -2.56
C PRO A 87 -10.78 -15.06 -4.02
N GLY A 88 -11.29 -13.95 -4.51
CA GLY A 88 -11.59 -13.71 -5.91
C GLY A 88 -10.33 -13.61 -6.76
N LYS A 89 -10.52 -13.72 -8.09
CA LYS A 89 -9.42 -13.68 -9.06
C LYS A 89 -8.65 -12.36 -9.02
N GLU A 90 -9.35 -11.24 -8.81
CA GLU A 90 -8.73 -9.92 -8.73
C GLU A 90 -7.75 -9.80 -7.56
N LEU A 91 -8.09 -10.36 -6.39
CA LEU A 91 -7.18 -10.43 -5.25
C LEU A 91 -5.95 -11.30 -5.53
N LEU A 92 -6.13 -12.44 -6.20
CA LEU A 92 -5.00 -13.29 -6.57
C LEU A 92 -4.10 -12.62 -7.62
N ASN A 93 -4.67 -11.85 -8.53
CA ASN A 93 -3.94 -11.15 -9.59
C ASN A 93 -3.17 -9.92 -9.08
N SER A 94 -3.62 -9.26 -8.01
CA SER A 94 -2.94 -8.05 -7.48
C SER A 94 -1.51 -8.33 -7.03
N VAL A 95 -1.26 -9.55 -6.54
CA VAL A 95 0.07 -10.05 -6.13
C VAL A 95 0.77 -10.85 -7.22
N ALA A 96 0.18 -10.99 -8.41
CA ALA A 96 0.83 -11.68 -9.50
C ALA A 96 2.10 -10.94 -9.92
N GLY A 97 3.12 -11.71 -10.31
CA GLY A 97 4.40 -11.18 -10.74
C GLY A 97 5.56 -12.05 -10.29
N LYS A 98 6.77 -11.55 -10.54
CA LYS A 98 8.02 -12.31 -10.39
C LYS A 98 9.12 -11.52 -9.67
N THR A 99 8.90 -10.24 -9.34
CA THR A 99 9.85 -9.44 -8.55
C THR A 99 9.86 -9.93 -7.10
N ASP A 100 10.89 -9.56 -6.33
CA ASP A 100 10.95 -9.94 -4.91
C ASP A 100 9.79 -9.33 -4.11
N ALA A 101 9.36 -8.11 -4.45
CA ALA A 101 8.16 -7.49 -3.88
C ALA A 101 6.87 -8.27 -4.22
N ASP A 102 6.76 -8.81 -5.44
CA ASP A 102 5.65 -9.70 -5.81
C ASP A 102 5.69 -11.00 -4.99
N ARG A 103 6.88 -11.59 -4.79
CA ARG A 103 7.02 -12.81 -3.99
C ARG A 103 6.70 -12.58 -2.52
N TYR A 104 7.11 -11.44 -1.98
CA TYR A 104 6.76 -11.01 -0.63
C TYR A 104 5.24 -10.88 -0.49
N THR A 105 4.58 -10.11 -1.36
CA THR A 105 3.13 -9.91 -1.28
C THR A 105 2.34 -11.18 -1.57
N GLN A 106 2.82 -12.09 -2.42
CA GLN A 106 2.25 -13.45 -2.58
C GLN A 106 2.31 -14.24 -1.27
N ALA A 107 3.45 -14.22 -0.58
CA ALA A 107 3.63 -14.93 0.68
C ALA A 107 2.78 -14.32 1.82
N VAL A 108 2.70 -12.99 1.88
CA VAL A 108 1.83 -12.25 2.81
C VAL A 108 0.37 -12.55 2.54
N LEU A 109 -0.09 -12.57 1.29
CA LEU A 109 -1.46 -12.97 0.96
C LEU A 109 -1.76 -14.42 1.38
N ALA A 110 -0.84 -15.35 1.06
CA ALA A 110 -1.00 -16.74 1.44
C ALA A 110 -1.12 -16.92 2.96
N TRP A 111 -0.31 -16.19 3.73
CA TRP A 111 -0.42 -16.19 5.19
C TRP A 111 -1.71 -15.50 5.67
N GLY A 112 -2.08 -14.34 5.14
CA GLY A 112 -3.30 -13.64 5.54
C GLY A 112 -4.57 -14.49 5.37
N LEU A 113 -4.65 -15.26 4.28
CA LEU A 113 -5.76 -16.19 4.04
C LEU A 113 -5.80 -17.38 5.01
N LYS A 114 -4.71 -17.64 5.75
CA LYS A 114 -4.55 -18.72 6.72
C LYS A 114 -3.71 -18.23 7.89
N ILE A 115 -4.21 -17.23 8.61
CA ILE A 115 -3.42 -16.44 9.57
C ILE A 115 -2.80 -17.29 10.70
N SER A 116 -3.43 -18.40 11.07
CA SER A 116 -2.94 -19.34 12.09
C SER A 116 -1.81 -20.26 11.61
N GLU A 117 -1.49 -20.29 10.31
CA GLU A 117 -0.47 -21.16 9.75
C GLU A 117 0.93 -20.56 9.89
N ALA A 118 1.63 -20.94 10.96
CA ALA A 118 2.99 -20.47 11.25
C ALA A 118 3.97 -20.72 10.09
N SER A 119 3.81 -21.81 9.35
CA SER A 119 4.67 -22.11 8.19
C SER A 119 4.55 -21.07 7.06
N LEU A 120 3.38 -20.46 6.89
CA LEU A 120 3.16 -19.39 5.91
C LEU A 120 3.69 -18.05 6.42
N ALA A 121 3.56 -17.79 7.73
CA ALA A 121 4.18 -16.63 8.37
C ALA A 121 5.71 -16.63 8.17
N VAL A 122 6.36 -17.77 8.44
CA VAL A 122 7.81 -17.93 8.21
C VAL A 122 8.17 -17.70 6.74
N LYS A 123 7.36 -18.17 5.78
CA LYS A 123 7.57 -17.90 4.35
C LYS A 123 7.46 -16.41 4.01
N ALA A 124 6.50 -15.70 4.58
CA ALA A 124 6.37 -14.25 4.39
C ALA A 124 7.59 -13.51 4.93
N VAL A 125 8.07 -13.86 6.13
CA VAL A 125 9.28 -13.29 6.72
C VAL A 125 10.53 -13.62 5.90
N GLN A 126 10.67 -14.86 5.41
CA GLN A 126 11.77 -15.25 4.51
C GLN A 126 11.72 -14.49 3.18
N ALA A 127 10.54 -14.22 2.64
CA ALA A 127 10.39 -13.41 1.44
C ALA A 127 10.75 -11.95 1.71
N ALA A 128 10.37 -11.41 2.88
CA ALA A 128 10.74 -10.07 3.31
C ALA A 128 12.27 -9.91 3.43
N ALA A 129 12.96 -10.90 4.00
CA ALA A 129 14.41 -10.91 4.15
C ALA A 129 15.20 -10.91 2.81
N LYS A 130 14.52 -11.16 1.68
CA LYS A 130 15.13 -11.12 0.33
C LYS A 130 14.99 -9.76 -0.35
N LEU A 131 14.26 -8.82 0.24
CA LEU A 131 13.96 -7.52 -0.38
C LEU A 131 15.13 -6.53 -0.35
N GLY A 132 16.22 -6.86 0.38
CA GLY A 132 17.42 -6.04 0.50
C GLY A 132 17.84 -5.89 1.95
#